data_AF-A0A2A2EHH4-F1
#
_entry.id   AF-A0A2A2EHH4-F1
#
_cell.length_a   1.000
_cell.length_b   1.000
_cell.length_c   1.000
_cell.angle_alpha   90.00
_cell.angle_beta   90.00
_cell.angle_gamma   90.00
#
_symmetry.space_group_name_H-M   'P 1'
#
loop_
_entity.id
_entity.type
_entity.pdbx_description
1 polymer ?
#
loop_
_entity_poly.entity_id
_entity_poly.type
_entity_poly.pdbx_seq_one_letter_code
_entity_poly.pdbx_strand_id
1 'polypeptide(L)'
;MMHMSESQAADTSAQDENGVDTKRKLDVASLFPAKGDPRRPPEWYGRALLYTAIAVFLAWFAFSSWFKITYIVFDIVIALFLALAVEPLIIRLIKHGWKRGIAAVTCLVGLIIIVITLLALFGNMFVQQMISMVKGFPELYNQLAAFINDKTNFKIPEMNDLGGEIMKHIQGAWVTNFAGQAFNTTVGVFSSLLNFITALMVAFYISIAGPRLRRSLCKWIAPGSQRRFLMTWTVVQEQISGFLFSRSILAAINAACMSVFLMIIKVPYWLPLALFCGLVSQFIPTIGTYLGGALPVLFAWGERGIGYAIGVVVFITIYQQIENLLLSPKISERTMDLNPCIAFLSVLFFGSIFGALGAFLALPITASIQVLLKVSLKQYPLVDVPLMNDPTTKKKSKMVEAADAINEHVIKPVGEHIPGARQAKGSSAHVSFDDEAIAQLREAAYGDAAANTTPDAPTVAIPKRILDADHHKGLDGLKGTDDAAAAEGSASPEDADMSPDEGDGARVKHGRTSDNRKSDDKNPNNPRSHWR
;
A
#
# COMPACT_ATOMS: atom_id res chain seq x y z
N MET A 1 44.54 -51.06 -81.12
CA MET A 1 43.52 -50.35 -81.91
C MET A 1 43.57 -48.89 -81.46
N MET A 2 44.26 -48.00 -82.19
CA MET A 2 43.70 -47.17 -83.29
C MET A 2 42.52 -46.33 -82.77
N HIS A 3 42.43 -45.00 -82.86
CA HIS A 3 43.08 -43.86 -83.53
C HIS A 3 42.68 -42.63 -82.63
N MET A 4 43.27 -41.43 -82.60
CA MET A 4 43.38 -40.46 -83.69
C MET A 4 43.96 -39.12 -83.13
N SER A 5 44.67 -38.40 -84.02
CA SER A 5 44.93 -36.95 -84.15
C SER A 5 45.76 -36.13 -83.12
N GLU A 6 46.96 -35.75 -83.61
CA GLU A 6 47.62 -34.41 -83.61
C GLU A 6 47.97 -33.74 -82.25
N SER A 7 49.23 -33.78 -81.80
CA SER A 7 50.42 -32.96 -82.20
C SER A 7 50.45 -31.54 -81.61
N GLN A 8 51.25 -31.33 -80.54
CA GLN A 8 52.23 -30.21 -80.45
C GLN A 8 53.07 -30.22 -79.16
N ALA A 9 54.40 -30.10 -79.38
CA ALA A 9 55.48 -29.50 -78.55
C ALA A 9 55.77 -30.13 -77.16
N ALA A 10 56.81 -30.96 -76.98
CA ALA A 10 58.27 -30.67 -76.96
C ALA A 10 58.71 -29.76 -75.78
N ASP A 11 59.72 -30.05 -74.96
CA ASP A 11 60.51 -31.26 -74.68
C ASP A 11 61.23 -31.02 -73.33
N THR A 12 61.21 -32.08 -72.51
CA THR A 12 62.00 -32.51 -71.36
C THR A 12 63.44 -31.98 -71.21
N SER A 13 63.87 -31.62 -69.98
CA SER A 13 65.18 -31.96 -69.34
C SER A 13 65.41 -31.08 -68.09
N ALA A 14 65.99 -31.49 -66.96
CA ALA A 14 66.54 -32.74 -66.46
C ALA A 14 66.65 -32.62 -64.91
N GLN A 15 66.47 -33.76 -64.23
CA GLN A 15 66.73 -34.07 -62.81
C GLN A 15 68.21 -34.52 -62.63
N ASP A 16 68.88 -34.66 -61.48
CA ASP A 16 68.58 -34.49 -60.04
C ASP A 16 69.89 -34.61 -59.22
N GLU A 17 69.73 -34.44 -57.90
CA GLU A 17 70.47 -35.04 -56.76
C GLU A 17 71.50 -34.19 -55.97
N ASN A 18 71.07 -33.78 -54.77
CA ASN A 18 71.88 -33.28 -53.65
C ASN A 18 71.42 -33.91 -52.32
N GLY A 19 72.37 -34.39 -51.51
CA GLY A 19 72.14 -35.11 -50.25
C GLY A 19 72.42 -34.31 -48.97
N VAL A 20 71.34 -33.99 -48.25
CA VAL A 20 71.09 -34.04 -46.79
C VAL A 20 72.10 -33.43 -45.80
N ASP A 21 71.75 -32.25 -45.29
CA ASP A 21 72.15 -31.73 -43.97
C ASP A 21 70.96 -30.95 -43.35
N THR A 22 70.01 -31.68 -42.74
CA THR A 22 68.73 -31.11 -42.31
C THR A 22 68.76 -30.70 -40.83
N LYS A 23 69.06 -29.42 -40.57
CA LYS A 23 68.71 -28.77 -39.29
C LYS A 23 67.20 -28.93 -39.02
N ARG A 24 66.83 -29.62 -37.93
CA ARG A 24 65.48 -29.57 -37.34
C ARG A 24 65.17 -28.12 -36.93
N LYS A 25 64.62 -27.34 -37.85
CA LYS A 25 63.92 -26.10 -37.50
C LYS A 25 62.65 -26.51 -36.76
N LEU A 26 62.45 -26.00 -35.54
CA LEU A 26 61.15 -26.09 -34.87
C LEU A 26 60.12 -25.50 -35.84
N ASP A 27 59.22 -26.34 -36.32
CA ASP A 27 58.19 -25.93 -37.26
C ASP A 27 57.10 -25.17 -36.49
N VAL A 28 57.37 -23.90 -36.21
CA VAL A 28 56.43 -22.99 -35.54
C VAL A 28 55.11 -22.83 -36.29
N ALA A 29 55.08 -23.22 -37.57
CA ALA A 29 53.86 -23.26 -38.38
C ALA A 29 52.89 -24.39 -37.96
N SER A 30 53.37 -25.43 -37.27
CA SER A 30 52.49 -26.47 -36.70
C SER A 30 51.79 -26.01 -35.42
N LEU A 31 52.34 -25.01 -34.72
CA LEU A 31 51.78 -24.44 -33.48
C LEU A 31 50.82 -23.28 -33.74
N PHE A 32 51.03 -22.53 -34.83
CA PHE A 32 50.16 -21.42 -35.25
C PHE A 32 49.82 -21.55 -36.74
N PRO A 33 48.75 -22.29 -37.09
CA PRO A 33 48.40 -22.53 -38.48
C PRO A 33 48.06 -21.24 -39.25
N ALA A 34 48.52 -21.17 -40.50
CA ALA A 34 48.35 -20.02 -41.39
C ALA A 34 46.86 -19.78 -41.75
N LYS A 35 46.56 -18.57 -42.21
CA LYS A 35 45.19 -18.15 -42.56
C LYS A 35 44.65 -19.03 -43.70
N GLY A 36 43.64 -19.86 -43.42
CA GLY A 36 43.05 -20.82 -44.38
C GLY A 36 43.20 -22.31 -44.04
N ASP A 37 43.91 -22.66 -42.95
CA ASP A 37 44.04 -24.06 -42.50
C ASP A 37 42.74 -24.60 -41.88
N PRO A 38 42.22 -25.77 -42.29
CA PRO A 38 41.04 -26.41 -41.71
C PRO A 38 41.16 -26.74 -40.20
N ARG A 39 42.37 -26.70 -39.61
CA ARG A 39 42.61 -26.90 -38.18
C ARG A 39 42.34 -25.66 -37.33
N ARG A 40 42.21 -24.46 -37.93
CA ARG A 40 41.92 -23.22 -37.21
C ARG A 40 40.40 -23.11 -36.98
N PRO A 41 39.94 -22.85 -35.73
CA PRO A 41 38.52 -22.63 -35.51
C PRO A 41 38.05 -21.43 -36.34
N PRO A 42 36.77 -21.42 -36.77
CA PRO A 42 36.23 -20.35 -37.59
C PRO A 42 36.49 -18.96 -36.99
N GLU A 43 36.74 -17.94 -37.80
CA GLU A 43 37.09 -16.59 -37.31
C GLU A 43 35.99 -15.96 -36.41
N TRP A 44 34.75 -16.43 -36.54
CA TRP A 44 33.63 -16.04 -35.68
C TRP A 44 33.69 -16.66 -34.28
N TYR A 45 34.39 -17.79 -34.10
CA TYR A 45 34.46 -18.53 -32.83
C TYR A 45 35.15 -17.71 -31.74
N GLY A 46 36.27 -17.03 -32.06
CA GLY A 46 36.96 -16.16 -31.10
C GLY A 46 36.13 -14.96 -30.66
N ARG A 47 35.37 -14.35 -31.59
CA ARG A 47 34.45 -13.24 -31.28
C ARG A 47 33.24 -13.73 -30.48
N ALA A 48 32.70 -14.89 -30.81
CA ALA A 48 31.60 -15.52 -30.09
C ALA A 48 32.02 -15.90 -28.66
N LEU A 49 33.23 -16.44 -28.47
CA LEU A 49 33.78 -16.76 -27.15
C LEU A 49 33.99 -15.49 -26.31
N LEU A 50 34.48 -14.41 -26.92
CA LEU A 50 34.61 -13.11 -26.26
C LEU A 50 33.24 -12.53 -25.86
N TYR A 51 32.25 -12.55 -26.74
CA TYR A 51 30.90 -12.06 -26.42
C TYR A 51 30.20 -12.92 -25.36
N THR A 52 30.38 -14.23 -25.39
CA THR A 52 29.84 -15.12 -24.36
C THR A 52 30.55 -14.93 -23.02
N ALA A 53 31.88 -14.74 -23.00
CA ALA A 53 32.61 -14.41 -21.78
C ALA A 53 32.17 -13.06 -21.18
N ILE A 54 31.96 -12.03 -22.01
CA ILE A 54 31.41 -10.74 -21.56
C ILE A 54 29.98 -10.91 -21.04
N ALA A 55 29.13 -11.66 -21.74
CA ALA A 55 27.76 -11.90 -21.31
C ALA A 55 27.69 -12.68 -19.99
N VAL A 56 28.53 -13.70 -19.80
CA VAL A 56 28.64 -14.46 -18.55
C VAL A 56 29.18 -13.57 -17.43
N PHE A 57 30.19 -12.75 -17.69
CA PHE A 57 30.71 -11.80 -16.70
C PHE A 57 29.67 -10.76 -16.30
N LEU A 58 28.95 -10.17 -17.26
CA LEU A 58 27.87 -9.22 -16.99
C LEU A 58 26.70 -9.88 -16.25
N ALA A 59 26.33 -11.11 -16.62
CA ALA A 59 25.29 -11.87 -15.93
C ALA A 59 25.70 -12.22 -14.49
N TRP A 60 26.94 -12.68 -14.28
CA TRP A 60 27.50 -12.95 -12.96
C TRP A 60 27.62 -11.67 -12.12
N PHE A 61 28.09 -10.57 -12.72
CA PHE A 61 28.19 -9.27 -12.07
C PHE A 61 26.81 -8.73 -11.70
N ALA A 62 25.83 -8.80 -12.59
CA ALA A 62 24.45 -8.39 -12.33
C ALA A 62 23.82 -9.26 -11.23
N PHE A 63 23.99 -10.58 -11.29
CA PHE A 63 23.45 -11.52 -10.31
C PHE A 63 24.10 -11.35 -8.93
N SER A 64 25.43 -11.21 -8.87
CA SER A 64 26.17 -10.98 -7.61
C SER A 64 25.88 -9.59 -7.02
N SER A 65 25.77 -8.57 -7.87
CA SER A 65 25.43 -7.21 -7.45
C SER A 65 23.98 -7.09 -6.98
N TRP A 66 23.06 -7.87 -7.54
CA TRP A 66 21.64 -7.88 -7.16
C TRP A 66 21.46 -8.02 -5.64
N PHE A 67 22.16 -8.98 -5.02
CA PHE A 67 22.08 -9.20 -3.56
C PHE A 67 22.64 -8.03 -2.75
N LYS A 68 23.64 -7.30 -3.26
CA LYS A 68 24.21 -6.10 -2.59
C LYS A 68 23.30 -4.88 -2.78
N ILE A 69 22.67 -4.75 -3.95
CA ILE A 69 21.71 -3.68 -4.25
C ILE A 69 20.47 -3.81 -3.37
N THR A 70 20.03 -5.02 -3.03
CA THR A 70 18.91 -5.26 -2.12
C THR A 70 19.04 -4.45 -0.83
N TYR A 71 20.23 -4.41 -0.20
CA TYR A 71 20.46 -3.63 1.02
C TYR A 71 20.29 -2.13 0.80
N ILE A 72 20.85 -1.59 -0.29
CA ILE A 72 20.71 -0.17 -0.65
C ILE A 72 19.24 0.18 -0.93
N VAL A 73 18.49 -0.72 -1.58
CA VAL A 73 17.06 -0.54 -1.83
C VAL A 73 16.29 -0.49 -0.52
N PHE A 74 16.57 -1.38 0.44
CA PHE A 74 15.95 -1.33 1.77
C PHE A 74 16.27 -0.02 2.50
N ASP A 75 17.52 0.45 2.46
CA ASP A 75 17.91 1.73 3.09
C ASP A 75 17.18 2.92 2.46
N ILE A 76 17.05 2.94 1.13
CA ILE A 76 16.28 3.97 0.41
C ILE A 76 14.80 3.91 0.79
N VAL A 77 14.23 2.71 0.91
CA VAL A 77 12.83 2.54 1.34
C VAL A 77 12.65 3.06 2.76
N ILE A 78 13.53 2.69 3.71
CA ILE A 78 13.49 3.20 5.09
C ILE A 78 13.60 4.73 5.10
N ALA A 79 14.52 5.30 4.31
CA ALA A 79 14.70 6.74 4.20
C ALA A 79 13.47 7.44 3.58
N LEU A 80 12.83 6.84 2.57
CA LEU A 80 11.58 7.32 1.99
C LEU A 80 10.48 7.35 3.04
N PHE A 81 10.35 6.29 3.84
CA PHE A 81 9.38 6.21 4.92
C PHE A 81 9.61 7.26 5.99
N LEU A 82 10.87 7.44 6.41
CA LEU A 82 11.24 8.47 7.36
C LEU A 82 10.90 9.86 6.82
N ALA A 83 11.20 10.11 5.54
CA ALA A 83 10.85 11.36 4.87
C ALA A 83 9.32 11.58 4.84
N LEU A 84 8.54 10.55 4.52
CA LEU A 84 7.07 10.62 4.50
C LEU A 84 6.48 10.79 5.89
N ALA A 85 6.99 10.10 6.92
CA ALA A 85 6.51 10.22 8.29
C ALA A 85 6.73 11.63 8.85
N VAL A 86 7.81 12.30 8.44
CA VAL A 86 8.17 13.65 8.89
C VAL A 86 7.50 14.75 8.04
N GLU A 87 7.06 14.44 6.81
CA GLU A 87 6.44 15.40 5.88
C GLU A 87 5.26 16.21 6.49
N PRO A 88 4.34 15.65 7.31
CA PRO A 88 3.25 16.43 7.89
C PRO A 88 3.76 17.54 8.83
N LEU A 89 4.86 17.28 9.55
CA LEU A 89 5.53 18.30 10.36
C LEU A 89 6.18 19.36 9.47
N ILE A 90 6.88 18.94 8.41
CA ILE A 90 7.51 19.86 7.45
C ILE A 90 6.47 20.79 6.83
N ILE A 91 5.32 20.26 6.40
CA ILE A 91 4.21 21.06 5.83
C ILE A 91 3.66 22.03 6.87
N ARG A 92 3.52 21.62 8.14
CA ARG A 92 3.12 22.55 9.22
C ARG A 92 4.11 23.69 9.40
N LEU A 93 5.42 23.42 9.37
CA LEU A 93 6.46 24.46 9.46
C LEU A 93 6.44 25.39 8.22
N ILE A 94 6.25 24.83 7.02
CA ILE A 94 6.12 25.63 5.78
C ILE A 94 4.89 26.54 5.85
N LYS A 95 3.76 26.05 6.38
CA LYS A 95 2.55 26.88 6.60
C LYS A 95 2.80 28.04 7.57
N HIS A 96 3.77 27.90 8.49
CA HIS A 96 4.24 28.98 9.37
C HIS A 96 5.30 29.89 8.73
N GLY A 97 5.60 29.73 7.43
CA GLY A 97 6.50 30.60 6.66
C GLY A 97 7.93 30.09 6.51
N TRP A 98 8.25 28.87 6.96
CA TRP A 98 9.60 28.33 6.83
C TRP A 98 9.91 27.87 5.40
N LYS A 99 11.15 28.10 4.92
CA LYS A 99 11.62 27.52 3.65
C LYS A 99 11.70 25.98 3.79
N ARG A 100 11.28 25.23 2.75
CA ARG A 100 11.24 23.75 2.77
C ARG A 100 12.52 23.10 3.26
N GLY A 101 13.68 23.61 2.84
CA GLY A 101 14.98 23.08 3.26
C GLY A 101 15.21 23.20 4.77
N ILE A 102 14.93 24.37 5.34
CA ILE A 102 15.10 24.62 6.78
C ILE A 102 14.09 23.79 7.57
N ALA A 103 12.83 23.75 7.14
CA ALA A 103 11.80 22.93 7.76
C ALA A 103 12.20 21.44 7.80
N ALA A 104 12.72 20.89 6.70
CA ALA A 104 13.19 19.51 6.64
C ALA A 104 14.39 19.24 7.57
N VAL A 105 15.40 20.12 7.57
CA VAL A 105 16.55 19.99 8.51
C VAL A 105 16.04 20.00 9.94
N THR A 106 15.20 20.97 10.32
CA THR A 106 14.73 21.12 11.70
C THR A 106 13.92 19.92 12.17
N CYS A 107 13.05 19.35 11.34
CA CYS A 107 12.30 18.17 11.73
C CYS A 107 13.19 16.92 11.87
N LEU A 108 14.13 16.71 10.94
CA LEU A 108 15.05 15.55 11.01
C LEU A 108 16.05 15.68 12.16
N VAL A 109 16.64 16.86 12.36
CA VAL A 109 17.52 17.14 13.50
C VAL A 109 16.74 17.04 14.81
N GLY A 110 15.50 17.51 14.86
CA GLY A 110 14.62 17.34 16.02
C GLY A 110 14.41 15.86 16.35
N LEU A 111 14.16 15.02 15.35
CA LEU A 111 14.05 13.57 15.52
C LEU A 111 15.37 12.96 16.03
N ILE A 112 16.53 13.38 15.51
CA ILE A 112 17.84 12.95 15.99
C ILE A 112 18.03 13.30 17.46
N ILE A 113 17.71 14.55 17.85
CA ILE A 113 17.85 15.01 19.23
C ILE A 113 16.96 14.15 20.16
N ILE A 114 15.73 13.85 19.76
CA ILE A 114 14.83 12.98 20.53
C ILE A 114 15.42 11.58 20.69
N VAL A 115 15.90 10.96 19.60
CA VAL A 115 16.48 9.60 19.64
C VAL A 115 17.76 9.57 20.49
N ILE A 116 18.68 10.51 20.30
CA ILE A 116 19.91 10.60 21.09
C ILE A 116 19.58 10.84 22.57
N THR A 117 18.61 11.70 22.88
CA THR A 117 18.19 11.95 24.26
C THR A 117 17.63 10.68 24.90
N LEU A 118 16.77 9.94 24.19
CA LEU A 118 16.24 8.65 24.68
C LEU A 118 17.35 7.62 24.88
N LEU A 119 18.30 7.51 23.95
CA LEU A 119 19.44 6.60 24.08
C LEU A 119 20.40 7.02 25.20
N ALA A 120 20.61 8.31 25.43
CA ALA A 120 21.46 8.80 26.52
C ALA A 120 20.82 8.53 27.89
N LEU A 121 19.50 8.75 28.01
CA LEU A 121 18.76 8.55 29.26
C LEU A 121 18.52 7.07 29.57
N PHE A 122 18.13 6.30 28.56
CA PHE A 122 17.63 4.94 28.74
C PHE A 122 18.42 3.87 27.99
N GLY A 123 19.40 4.21 27.15
CA GLY A 123 20.08 3.25 26.28
C GLY A 123 20.82 2.16 27.03
N ASN A 124 21.60 2.50 28.06
CA ASN A 124 22.27 1.49 28.89
C ASN A 124 21.25 0.57 29.58
N MET A 125 20.21 1.16 30.17
CA MET A 125 19.15 0.40 30.84
C MET A 125 18.38 -0.49 29.87
N PHE A 126 18.08 -0.01 28.66
CA PHE A 126 17.44 -0.78 27.60
C PHE A 126 18.29 -2.00 27.23
N VAL A 127 19.60 -1.81 26.99
CA VAL A 127 20.51 -2.91 26.65
C VAL A 127 20.58 -3.92 27.78
N GLN A 128 20.71 -3.48 29.03
CA GLN A 128 20.72 -4.37 30.19
C GLN A 128 19.40 -5.15 30.33
N GLN A 129 18.25 -4.47 30.20
CA GLN A 129 16.94 -5.12 30.26
C GLN A 129 16.74 -6.10 29.10
N MET A 130 17.19 -5.77 27.89
CA MET A 130 17.15 -6.68 26.74
C MET A 130 17.99 -7.93 26.96
N ILE A 131 19.23 -7.78 27.45
CA ILE A 131 20.11 -8.92 27.76
C ILE A 131 19.47 -9.82 28.81
N SER A 132 18.93 -9.23 29.88
CA SER A 132 18.27 -10.00 30.94
C SER A 132 17.00 -10.68 30.45
N MET A 133 16.19 -10.02 29.62
CA MET A 133 15.00 -10.62 28.99
C MET A 133 15.36 -11.84 28.13
N VAL A 134 16.43 -11.74 27.32
CA VAL A 134 16.93 -12.86 26.51
C VAL A 134 17.44 -14.00 27.41
N LYS A 135 18.16 -13.69 28.50
CA LYS A 135 18.64 -14.69 29.45
C LYS A 135 17.53 -15.35 30.26
N GLY A 136 16.42 -14.64 30.52
CA GLY A 136 15.23 -15.17 31.20
C GLY A 136 14.28 -15.93 30.27
N PHE A 137 14.42 -15.77 28.96
CA PHE A 137 13.57 -16.45 27.97
C PHE A 137 13.58 -17.99 28.10
N PRO A 138 14.72 -18.67 28.34
CA PRO A 138 14.71 -20.11 28.60
C PRO A 138 13.88 -20.51 29.83
N GLU A 139 13.95 -19.74 30.90
CA GLU A 139 13.17 -20.06 32.09
C GLU A 139 11.66 -19.90 31.83
N LEU A 140 11.27 -18.83 31.15
CA LEU A 140 9.90 -18.57 30.72
C LEU A 140 9.34 -19.69 29.82
N TYR A 141 10.13 -20.21 28.89
CA TYR A 141 9.71 -21.33 28.05
C TYR A 141 9.52 -22.61 28.85
N ASN A 142 10.44 -22.94 29.77
CA ASN A 142 10.31 -24.13 30.61
C ASN A 142 9.07 -24.06 31.50
N GLN A 143 8.76 -22.89 32.05
CA GLN A 143 7.53 -22.66 32.82
C GLN A 143 6.27 -22.81 31.95
N LEU A 144 6.30 -22.28 30.72
CA LEU A 144 5.20 -22.44 29.77
C LEU A 144 5.00 -23.90 29.36
N ALA A 145 6.08 -24.62 29.07
CA ALA A 145 6.05 -26.04 28.76
C ALA A 145 5.52 -26.88 29.93
N ALA A 146 5.94 -26.58 31.15
CA ALA A 146 5.44 -27.24 32.36
C ALA A 146 3.94 -26.98 32.57
N PHE A 147 3.48 -25.74 32.40
CA PHE A 147 2.07 -25.39 32.52
C PHE A 147 1.20 -26.10 31.46
N ILE A 148 1.69 -26.18 30.22
CA ILE A 148 0.98 -26.86 29.14
C ILE A 148 0.96 -28.37 29.39
N ASN A 149 2.05 -28.98 29.83
CA ASN A 149 2.10 -30.41 30.16
C ASN A 149 1.22 -30.78 31.37
N ASP A 150 1.09 -29.88 32.36
CA ASP A 150 0.21 -30.06 33.52
C ASP A 150 -1.29 -29.96 33.15
N LYS A 151 -1.62 -29.11 32.16
CA LYS A 151 -3.01 -28.83 31.76
C LYS A 151 -3.45 -29.59 30.50
N THR A 152 -2.53 -30.12 29.74
CA THR A 152 -2.74 -30.76 28.44
C THR A 152 -1.76 -31.91 28.33
N ASN A 153 -2.20 -33.09 27.89
CA ASN A 153 -1.32 -34.27 27.72
C ASN A 153 -0.38 -34.13 26.49
N PHE A 154 -0.06 -32.89 26.10
CA PHE A 154 0.72 -32.53 24.94
C PHE A 154 2.14 -32.14 25.39
N LYS A 155 3.12 -32.98 25.06
CA LYS A 155 4.53 -32.68 25.32
C LYS A 155 5.04 -31.68 24.30
N ILE A 156 5.34 -30.47 24.75
CA ILE A 156 6.09 -29.50 23.95
C ILE A 156 7.54 -30.03 23.78
N PRO A 157 8.15 -29.89 22.59
CA PRO A 157 9.54 -30.28 22.36
C PRO A 157 10.48 -29.69 23.41
N GLU A 158 11.54 -30.41 23.78
CA GLU A 158 12.51 -29.87 24.73
C GLU A 158 13.29 -28.71 24.09
N MET A 159 13.57 -27.69 24.88
CA MET A 159 14.23 -26.49 24.38
C MET A 159 15.69 -26.71 23.95
N ASN A 160 16.31 -27.85 24.22
CA ASN A 160 17.67 -28.10 23.73
C ASN A 160 17.76 -28.09 22.19
N ASP A 161 16.66 -28.40 21.48
CA ASP A 161 16.62 -28.35 20.01
C ASP A 161 16.33 -26.93 19.46
N LEU A 162 15.58 -26.09 20.17
CA LEU A 162 15.25 -24.72 19.74
C LEU A 162 16.12 -23.64 20.40
N GLY A 163 16.30 -23.74 21.70
CA GLY A 163 17.04 -22.80 22.55
C GLY A 163 18.54 -22.82 22.30
N GLY A 164 19.12 -23.95 21.91
CA GLY A 164 20.53 -24.02 21.51
C GLY A 164 20.83 -23.17 20.27
N GLU A 165 19.91 -23.19 19.29
CA GLU A 165 20.03 -22.45 18.04
C GLU A 165 19.64 -20.98 18.21
N ILE A 166 18.55 -20.69 18.93
CA ILE A 166 18.13 -19.32 19.29
C ILE A 166 19.21 -18.64 20.13
N MET A 167 19.75 -19.31 21.15
CA MET A 167 20.81 -18.75 22.00
C MET A 167 22.12 -18.58 21.23
N LYS A 168 22.49 -19.52 20.34
CA LYS A 168 23.66 -19.34 19.44
C LYS A 168 23.48 -18.18 18.47
N HIS A 169 22.30 -18.00 17.87
CA HIS A 169 22.03 -16.88 16.96
C HIS A 169 21.96 -15.55 17.72
N ILE A 170 21.37 -15.49 18.91
CA ILE A 170 21.31 -14.26 19.69
C ILE A 170 22.67 -13.93 20.33
N GLN A 171 23.40 -14.91 20.89
CA GLN A 171 24.73 -14.66 21.44
C GLN A 171 25.78 -14.40 20.36
N GLY A 172 25.71 -15.10 19.23
CA GLY A 172 26.63 -14.97 18.10
C GLY A 172 26.37 -13.76 17.20
N ALA A 173 25.12 -13.33 17.02
CA ALA A 173 24.79 -12.18 16.18
C ALA A 173 24.57 -10.88 16.97
N TRP A 174 24.03 -10.95 18.20
CA TRP A 174 23.75 -9.76 19.02
C TRP A 174 24.73 -9.59 20.17
N VAL A 175 25.03 -10.60 21.00
CA VAL A 175 25.90 -10.39 22.17
C VAL A 175 27.36 -10.16 21.76
N THR A 176 27.92 -10.93 20.82
CA THR A 176 29.30 -10.71 20.36
C THR A 176 29.46 -9.46 19.49
N ASN A 177 28.45 -9.10 18.68
CA ASN A 177 28.52 -7.86 17.89
C ASN A 177 28.13 -6.62 18.70
N PHE A 178 27.04 -6.60 19.46
CA PHE A 178 26.67 -5.44 20.28
C PHE A 178 27.48 -5.35 21.57
N ALA A 179 27.69 -6.42 22.34
CA ALA A 179 28.48 -6.32 23.58
C ALA A 179 29.98 -6.30 23.30
N GLY A 180 30.47 -7.01 22.27
CA GLY A 180 31.86 -6.91 21.82
C GLY A 180 32.20 -5.55 21.18
N GLN A 181 31.29 -4.94 20.40
CA GLN A 181 31.49 -3.57 19.91
C GLN A 181 31.23 -2.49 20.99
N ALA A 182 30.31 -2.72 21.93
CA ALA A 182 30.04 -1.79 23.03
C ALA A 182 31.16 -1.77 24.09
N PHE A 183 31.86 -2.88 24.30
CA PHE A 183 32.99 -2.91 25.25
C PHE A 183 34.35 -2.53 24.63
N ASN A 184 34.55 -2.62 23.29
CA ASN A 184 35.87 -2.37 22.69
C ASN A 184 35.93 -1.58 21.37
N THR A 185 34.82 -1.09 20.79
CA THR A 185 34.91 -0.57 19.41
C THR A 185 34.15 0.73 19.19
N THR A 186 34.84 1.85 19.43
CA THR A 186 34.49 3.17 18.87
C THR A 186 34.10 3.06 17.39
N VAL A 187 34.77 2.18 16.62
CA VAL A 187 34.51 1.94 15.19
C VAL A 187 33.13 1.33 14.90
N GLY A 188 32.58 0.48 15.78
CA GLY A 188 31.26 -0.16 15.57
C GLY A 188 30.13 0.84 15.75
N VAL A 189 30.15 1.56 16.88
CA VAL A 189 29.22 2.66 17.16
C VAL A 189 29.34 3.75 16.08
N PHE A 190 30.56 4.08 15.67
CA PHE A 190 30.82 5.05 14.61
C PHE A 190 30.26 4.59 13.25
N SER A 191 30.44 3.33 12.87
CA SER A 191 29.87 2.79 11.63
C SER A 191 28.34 2.77 11.64
N SER A 192 27.71 2.38 12.75
CA SER A 192 26.25 2.44 12.89
C SER A 192 25.73 3.88 12.86
N LEU A 193 26.44 4.80 13.51
CA LEU A 193 26.12 6.23 13.48
C LEU A 193 26.24 6.78 12.06
N LEU A 194 27.29 6.43 11.31
CA LEU A 194 27.46 6.84 9.92
C LEU A 194 26.34 6.28 9.02
N ASN A 195 25.96 5.02 9.18
CA ASN A 195 24.84 4.43 8.43
C ASN A 195 23.53 5.15 8.75
N PHE A 196 23.26 5.42 10.03
CA PHE A 196 22.08 6.15 10.47
C PHE A 196 22.04 7.58 9.91
N ILE A 197 23.16 8.30 9.98
CA ILE A 197 23.31 9.64 9.39
C ILE A 197 23.11 9.58 7.88
N THR A 198 23.65 8.56 7.20
CA THR A 198 23.48 8.39 5.75
C THR A 198 22.02 8.18 5.38
N ALA A 199 21.30 7.30 6.09
CA ALA A 199 19.86 7.10 5.89
C ALA A 199 19.06 8.40 6.11
N LEU A 200 19.42 9.18 7.14
CA LEU A 200 18.84 10.49 7.40
C LEU A 200 19.15 11.52 6.32
N MET A 201 20.38 11.54 5.79
CA MET A 201 20.75 12.39 4.66
C MET A 201 19.94 12.02 3.43
N VAL A 202 19.75 10.74 3.14
CA VAL A 202 18.90 10.28 2.04
C VAL A 202 17.45 10.74 2.27
N ALA A 203 16.91 10.57 3.48
CA ALA A 203 15.57 11.04 3.83
C ALA A 203 15.43 12.56 3.66
N PHE A 204 16.45 13.32 4.06
CA PHE A 204 16.54 14.76 3.88
C PHE A 204 16.50 15.15 2.40
N TYR A 205 17.33 14.52 1.57
CA TYR A 205 17.35 14.79 0.12
C TYR A 205 16.01 14.44 -0.53
N ILE A 206 15.41 13.30 -0.17
CA ILE A 206 14.07 12.91 -0.65
C ILE A 206 13.03 13.96 -0.26
N SER A 207 13.04 14.40 1.01
CA SER A 207 12.07 15.38 1.51
C SER A 207 12.22 16.74 0.81
N ILE A 208 13.44 17.24 0.57
CA ILE A 208 13.64 18.48 -0.19
C ILE A 208 13.28 18.29 -1.66
N ALA A 209 13.65 17.15 -2.25
CA ALA A 209 13.48 16.88 -3.66
C ALA A 209 12.02 16.66 -4.07
N GLY A 210 11.10 16.35 -3.14
CA GLY A 210 9.69 16.06 -3.43
C GLY A 210 9.03 16.93 -4.52
N PRO A 211 9.05 18.28 -4.41
CA PRO A 211 8.45 19.16 -5.42
C PRO A 211 9.20 19.14 -6.76
N ARG A 212 10.53 18.98 -6.74
CA ARG A 212 11.35 18.88 -7.95
C ARG A 212 11.10 17.55 -8.66
N LEU A 213 11.00 16.46 -7.91
CA LEU A 213 10.68 15.13 -8.41
C LEU A 213 9.30 15.12 -9.07
N ARG A 214 8.29 15.65 -8.37
CA ARG A 214 6.92 15.80 -8.90
C ARG A 214 6.88 16.61 -10.20
N ARG A 215 7.61 17.74 -10.27
CA ARG A 215 7.73 18.54 -11.51
C ARG A 215 8.45 17.80 -12.62
N SER A 216 9.50 17.03 -12.30
CA SER A 216 10.25 16.25 -13.30
C SER A 216 9.38 15.14 -13.89
N LEU A 217 8.61 14.43 -13.07
CA LEU A 217 7.68 13.40 -13.52
C LEU A 217 6.56 13.96 -14.40
N CYS A 218 6.06 15.16 -14.10
CA CYS A 218 5.07 15.83 -14.96
C CYS A 218 5.57 16.09 -16.39
N LYS A 219 6.89 16.22 -16.61
CA LYS A 219 7.45 16.42 -17.96
C LYS A 219 7.26 15.20 -18.86
N TRP A 220 7.04 14.02 -18.29
CA TRP A 220 6.82 12.77 -19.02
C TRP A 220 5.34 12.44 -19.22
N ILE A 221 4.43 13.31 -18.75
CA ILE A 221 2.98 13.11 -18.76
C ILE A 221 2.35 14.16 -19.67
N ALA A 222 1.36 13.74 -20.48
CA ALA A 222 0.61 14.63 -21.37
C ALA A 222 -0.07 15.79 -20.59
N PRO A 223 -0.10 17.02 -21.14
CA PRO A 223 -0.60 18.22 -20.43
C PRO A 223 -2.00 18.07 -19.82
N GLY A 224 -2.93 17.43 -20.54
CA GLY A 224 -4.30 17.21 -20.05
C GLY A 224 -4.39 16.29 -18.82
N SER A 225 -3.39 15.43 -18.60
CA SER A 225 -3.33 14.50 -17.47
C SER A 225 -2.43 14.98 -16.33
N GLN A 226 -1.65 16.05 -16.51
CA GLN A 226 -0.75 16.57 -15.48
C GLN A 226 -1.50 17.01 -14.23
N ARG A 227 -2.66 17.69 -14.37
CA ARG A 227 -3.48 18.12 -13.21
C ARG A 227 -3.97 16.92 -12.40
N ARG A 228 -4.44 15.86 -13.07
CA ARG A 228 -4.89 14.61 -12.41
C ARG A 228 -3.73 13.94 -11.67
N PHE A 229 -2.60 13.74 -12.35
CA PHE A 229 -1.40 13.16 -11.75
C PHE A 229 -0.93 13.95 -10.51
N LEU A 230 -0.88 15.28 -10.63
CA LEU A 230 -0.50 16.15 -9.54
C LEU A 230 -1.45 15.96 -8.34
N MET A 231 -2.77 15.95 -8.55
CA MET A 231 -3.72 15.75 -7.45
C MET A 231 -3.58 14.35 -6.83
N THR A 232 -3.52 13.30 -7.64
CA THR A 232 -3.32 11.92 -7.16
C THR A 232 -2.04 11.83 -6.33
N TRP A 233 -0.93 12.40 -6.81
CA TRP A 233 0.33 12.45 -6.07
C TRP A 233 0.15 13.08 -4.68
N THR A 234 -0.52 14.24 -4.60
CA THR A 234 -0.71 14.93 -3.31
C THR A 234 -1.61 14.16 -2.36
N VAL A 235 -2.70 13.58 -2.86
CA VAL A 235 -3.63 12.80 -2.03
C VAL A 235 -2.94 11.56 -1.50
N VAL A 236 -2.25 10.81 -2.37
CA VAL A 236 -1.47 9.63 -1.99
C VAL A 236 -0.40 9.99 -0.97
N GLN A 237 0.38 11.05 -1.22
CA GLN A 237 1.43 11.50 -0.31
C GLN A 237 0.85 11.89 1.06
N GLU A 238 -0.26 12.64 1.10
CA GLU A 238 -0.89 13.08 2.36
C GLU A 238 -1.48 11.88 3.12
N GLN A 239 -2.08 10.91 2.44
CA GLN A 239 -2.60 9.70 3.07
C GLN A 239 -1.49 8.82 3.67
N ILE A 240 -0.42 8.55 2.91
CA ILE A 240 0.70 7.74 3.41
C ILE A 240 1.41 8.46 4.57
N SER A 241 1.73 9.74 4.40
CA SER A 241 2.43 10.53 5.42
C SER A 241 1.58 10.72 6.68
N GLY A 242 0.28 11.00 6.54
CA GLY A 242 -0.67 11.12 7.64
C GLY A 242 -0.84 9.81 8.41
N PHE A 243 -0.92 8.67 7.71
CA PHE A 243 -0.98 7.35 8.33
C PHE A 243 0.29 7.08 9.14
N LEU A 244 1.48 7.22 8.54
CA LEU A 244 2.75 6.93 9.21
C LEU A 244 2.99 7.84 10.42
N PHE A 245 2.66 9.13 10.29
CA PHE A 245 2.79 10.10 11.37
C PHE A 245 1.85 9.76 12.53
N SER A 246 0.57 9.49 12.26
CA SER A 246 -0.41 9.12 13.28
C SER A 246 0.00 7.83 14.01
N ARG A 247 0.44 6.82 13.25
CA ARG A 247 0.92 5.54 13.79
C ARG A 247 2.17 5.73 14.64
N SER A 248 3.11 6.59 14.24
CA SER A 248 4.29 6.88 15.05
C SER A 248 3.93 7.52 16.39
N ILE A 249 2.97 8.45 16.42
CA ILE A 249 2.50 9.08 17.66
C ILE A 249 1.77 8.07 18.55
N LEU A 250 0.83 7.30 18.00
CA LEU A 250 0.10 6.28 18.78
C LEU A 250 1.06 5.23 19.36
N ALA A 251 2.07 4.79 18.59
CA ALA A 251 3.08 3.86 19.06
C ALA A 251 3.89 4.44 20.24
N ALA A 252 4.24 5.73 20.17
CA ALA A 252 4.95 6.41 21.25
C ALA A 252 4.10 6.57 22.51
N ILE A 253 2.81 6.91 22.37
CA ILE A 253 1.87 7.01 23.49
C ILE A 253 1.66 5.62 24.12
N ASN A 254 1.43 4.59 23.31
CA ASN A 254 1.27 3.21 23.77
C ASN A 254 2.51 2.75 24.53
N ALA A 255 3.70 2.90 23.95
CA ALA A 255 4.95 2.54 24.59
C ALA A 255 5.16 3.30 25.92
N ALA A 256 4.83 4.58 25.98
CA ALA A 256 4.93 5.37 27.21
C ALA A 256 3.93 4.87 28.29
N CYS A 257 2.66 4.69 27.93
CA CYS A 257 1.63 4.22 28.85
C CYS A 257 1.92 2.80 29.36
N MET A 258 2.30 1.88 28.45
CA MET A 258 2.69 0.51 28.79
C MET A 258 3.92 0.49 29.70
N SER A 259 4.93 1.31 29.40
CA SER A 259 6.14 1.45 30.21
C SER A 259 5.82 1.87 31.65
N VAL A 260 5.00 2.91 31.81
CA VAL A 260 4.57 3.40 33.14
C VAL A 260 3.79 2.31 33.87
N PHE A 261 2.88 1.62 33.20
CA PHE A 261 2.10 0.55 33.81
C PHE A 261 2.99 -0.61 34.30
N LEU A 262 3.85 -1.15 33.43
CA LEU A 262 4.77 -2.24 33.77
C LEU A 262 5.72 -1.86 34.91
N MET A 263 6.14 -0.59 34.98
CA MET A 263 6.93 -0.07 36.09
C MET A 263 6.16 -0.06 37.42
N ILE A 264 4.89 0.37 37.41
CA ILE A 264 4.02 0.36 38.61
C ILE A 264 3.83 -1.06 39.13
N ILE A 265 3.53 -1.99 38.23
CA ILE A 265 3.37 -3.41 38.58
C ILE A 265 4.71 -4.15 38.68
N LYS A 266 5.84 -3.44 38.71
CA LYS A 266 7.21 -3.95 38.87
C LYS A 266 7.52 -5.21 38.05
N VAL A 267 7.02 -5.28 36.82
CA VAL A 267 7.38 -6.34 35.87
C VAL A 267 8.78 -6.02 35.32
N PRO A 268 9.71 -6.98 35.31
CA PRO A 268 11.03 -6.76 34.76
C PRO A 268 10.96 -6.48 33.26
N TYR A 269 12.00 -5.88 32.70
CA TYR A 269 12.10 -5.60 31.26
C TYR A 269 10.99 -4.67 30.72
N TRP A 270 10.44 -3.81 31.57
CA TRP A 270 9.34 -2.89 31.24
C TRP A 270 9.63 -2.02 30.01
N LEU A 271 10.88 -1.59 29.81
CA LEU A 271 11.23 -0.70 28.71
C LEU A 271 11.20 -1.41 27.34
N PRO A 272 11.96 -2.51 27.12
CA PRO A 272 11.89 -3.22 25.86
C PRO A 272 10.53 -3.86 25.58
N LEU A 273 9.83 -4.36 26.61
CA LEU A 273 8.48 -4.90 26.45
C LEU A 273 7.47 -3.83 26.02
N ALA A 274 7.54 -2.64 26.62
CA ALA A 274 6.66 -1.54 26.25
C ALA A 274 6.95 -0.98 24.85
N LEU A 275 8.23 -0.83 24.48
CA LEU A 275 8.62 -0.43 23.13
C LEU A 275 8.17 -1.45 22.08
N PHE A 276 8.37 -2.75 22.36
CA PHE A 276 7.89 -3.81 21.49
C PHE A 276 6.37 -3.77 21.34
N CYS A 277 5.63 -3.70 22.46
CA CYS A 277 4.18 -3.62 22.45
C CYS A 277 3.67 -2.42 21.65
N GLY A 278 4.20 -1.21 21.90
CA GLY A 278 3.77 0.00 21.20
C GLY A 278 4.04 -0.04 19.69
N LEU A 279 5.22 -0.52 19.27
CA LEU A 279 5.57 -0.62 17.86
C LEU A 279 4.74 -1.68 17.13
N VAL A 280 4.68 -2.89 17.69
CA VAL A 280 3.99 -4.03 17.06
C VAL A 280 2.49 -3.79 17.03
N SER A 281 1.92 -3.25 18.10
CA SER A 281 0.49 -2.92 18.18
C SER A 281 0.06 -1.95 17.08
N GLN A 282 0.91 -0.97 16.76
CA GLN A 282 0.52 0.12 15.90
C GLN A 282 0.85 -0.12 14.42
N PHE A 283 1.93 -0.85 14.14
CA PHE A 283 2.41 -1.07 12.78
C PHE A 283 2.01 -2.43 12.18
N ILE A 284 1.52 -3.39 12.98
CA ILE A 284 0.90 -4.61 12.46
C ILE A 284 -0.63 -4.45 12.51
N PRO A 285 -1.32 -4.32 11.37
CA PRO A 285 -2.77 -4.19 11.33
C PRO A 285 -3.47 -5.43 11.91
N THR A 286 -4.68 -5.22 12.45
CA THR A 286 -5.65 -6.22 12.98
C THR A 286 -5.17 -7.11 14.13
N ILE A 287 -3.96 -7.66 14.05
CA ILE A 287 -3.41 -8.63 14.98
C ILE A 287 -2.34 -8.00 15.89
N GLY A 288 -1.84 -6.81 15.55
CA GLY A 288 -0.73 -6.16 16.24
C GLY A 288 -0.89 -6.04 17.75
N THR A 289 -2.05 -5.62 18.26
CA THR A 289 -2.26 -5.48 19.71
C THR A 289 -2.11 -6.82 20.42
N TYR A 290 -2.59 -7.90 19.81
CA TYR A 290 -2.50 -9.25 20.39
C TYR A 290 -1.05 -9.74 20.39
N LEU A 291 -0.32 -9.57 19.29
CA LEU A 291 1.10 -9.97 19.20
C LEU A 291 2.00 -9.09 20.08
N GLY A 292 1.78 -7.78 20.06
CA GLY A 292 2.53 -6.81 20.85
C GLY A 292 2.29 -6.97 22.35
N GLY A 293 1.05 -7.29 22.74
CA GLY A 293 0.66 -7.54 24.12
C GLY A 293 1.04 -8.92 24.64
N ALA A 294 1.24 -9.92 23.77
CA ALA A 294 1.56 -11.28 24.19
C ALA A 294 2.85 -11.36 25.00
N LEU A 295 3.94 -10.72 24.54
CA LEU A 295 5.21 -10.75 25.26
C LEU A 295 5.12 -10.12 26.66
N PRO A 296 4.61 -8.89 26.85
CA PRO A 296 4.40 -8.32 28.18
C PRO A 296 3.55 -9.22 29.10
N VAL A 297 2.49 -9.83 28.58
CA VAL A 297 1.63 -10.74 29.36
C VAL A 297 2.38 -11.99 29.78
N LEU A 298 3.14 -12.62 28.88
CA LEU A 298 3.92 -13.81 29.17
C LEU A 298 5.01 -13.54 30.21
N PHE A 299 5.76 -12.45 30.07
CA PHE A 299 6.80 -12.09 31.04
C PHE A 299 6.22 -11.68 32.40
N ALA A 300 5.08 -10.99 32.43
CA ALA A 300 4.38 -10.71 33.68
C ALA A 300 3.90 -11.99 34.38
N TRP A 301 3.45 -12.98 33.60
CA TRP A 301 3.05 -14.29 34.11
C TRP A 301 4.24 -15.07 34.68
N GLY A 302 5.31 -15.22 33.92
CA GLY A 302 6.46 -16.04 34.32
C GLY A 302 7.23 -15.48 35.51
N GLU A 303 7.34 -14.15 35.62
CA GLU A 303 8.17 -13.51 36.66
C GLU A 303 7.37 -13.17 37.93
N ARG A 304 6.07 -12.89 37.82
CA ARG A 304 5.25 -12.45 38.97
C ARG A 304 3.99 -13.28 39.22
N GLY A 305 3.61 -14.16 38.29
CA GLY A 305 2.44 -15.03 38.40
C GLY A 305 1.20 -14.52 37.66
N ILE A 306 0.14 -15.34 37.69
CA ILE A 306 -1.06 -15.17 36.84
C ILE A 306 -1.85 -13.88 37.12
N GLY A 307 -1.85 -13.40 38.37
CA GLY A 307 -2.55 -12.16 38.74
C GLY A 307 -1.99 -10.93 38.01
N TYR A 308 -0.66 -10.88 37.83
CA TYR A 308 -0.01 -9.78 37.10
C TYR A 308 -0.27 -9.87 35.61
N ALA A 309 -0.28 -11.08 35.04
CA ALA A 309 -0.62 -11.31 33.65
C ALA A 309 -2.04 -10.83 33.32
N ILE A 310 -3.01 -11.16 34.17
CA ILE A 310 -4.39 -10.67 34.06
C ILE A 310 -4.42 -9.15 34.17
N GLY A 311 -3.66 -8.55 35.10
CA GLY A 311 -3.52 -7.10 35.22
C GLY A 311 -3.04 -6.44 33.93
N VAL A 312 -2.04 -7.03 33.25
CA VAL A 312 -1.55 -6.55 31.95
C VAL A 312 -2.61 -6.68 30.86
N VAL A 313 -3.34 -7.79 30.78
CA VAL A 313 -4.43 -7.98 29.82
C VAL A 313 -5.55 -6.94 30.02
N VAL A 314 -5.95 -6.70 31.26
CA VAL A 314 -6.96 -5.69 31.61
C VAL A 314 -6.47 -4.30 31.20
N PHE A 315 -5.21 -3.96 31.49
CA PHE A 315 -4.62 -2.70 31.08
C PHE A 315 -4.61 -2.53 29.56
N ILE A 316 -4.14 -3.54 28.79
CA ILE A 316 -4.14 -3.51 27.32
C ILE A 316 -5.56 -3.30 26.79
N THR A 317 -6.54 -4.00 27.38
CA THR A 317 -7.94 -3.91 26.95
C THR A 317 -8.49 -2.50 27.18
N ILE A 318 -8.27 -1.92 28.37
CA ILE A 318 -8.70 -0.56 28.69
C ILE A 318 -7.98 0.46 27.81
N TYR A 319 -6.67 0.34 27.68
CA TYR A 319 -5.86 1.21 26.84
C TYR A 319 -6.33 1.15 25.38
N GLN A 320 -6.67 -0.03 24.85
CA GLN A 320 -7.21 -0.16 23.49
C GLN A 320 -8.54 0.56 23.33
N GLN A 321 -9.41 0.58 24.34
CA GLN A 321 -10.65 1.37 24.28
C GLN A 321 -10.37 2.87 24.29
N ILE A 322 -9.45 3.33 25.13
CA ILE A 322 -9.01 4.73 25.17
C ILE A 322 -8.40 5.13 23.81
N GLU A 323 -7.57 4.26 23.24
CA GLU A 323 -6.96 4.49 21.94
C GLU A 323 -8.05 4.60 20.86
N ASN A 324 -8.97 3.64 20.79
CA ASN A 324 -10.01 3.60 19.77
C ASN A 324 -11.00 4.77 19.88
N LEU A 325 -11.36 5.18 21.10
CA LEU A 325 -12.41 6.18 21.35
C LEU A 325 -11.87 7.62 21.43
N LEU A 326 -10.64 7.83 21.89
CA LEU A 326 -10.11 9.17 22.17
C LEU A 326 -8.86 9.50 21.34
N LEU A 327 -7.86 8.62 21.33
CA LEU A 327 -6.56 8.94 20.72
C LEU A 327 -6.60 8.81 19.20
N SER A 328 -7.16 7.71 18.69
CA SER A 328 -7.28 7.42 17.28
C SER A 328 -8.06 8.51 16.54
N PRO A 329 -9.29 8.89 16.92
CA PRO A 329 -9.98 9.97 16.20
C PRO A 329 -9.21 11.29 16.25
N LYS A 330 -8.65 11.68 17.40
CA LYS A 330 -7.94 12.96 17.55
C LYS A 330 -6.62 13.05 16.78
N ILE A 331 -5.89 11.95 16.67
CA ILE A 331 -4.56 11.91 16.05
C ILE A 331 -4.66 11.48 14.58
N SER A 332 -5.56 10.56 14.29
CA SER A 332 -5.79 9.93 12.99
C SER A 332 -6.95 10.57 12.21
N GLU A 333 -7.44 11.74 12.64
CA GLU A 333 -8.61 12.52 12.16
C GLU A 333 -8.66 12.76 10.64
N ARG A 334 -7.60 12.40 9.89
CA ARG A 334 -7.46 12.56 8.44
C ARG A 334 -7.03 11.28 7.69
N THR A 335 -7.18 10.10 8.29
CA THR A 335 -6.56 8.87 7.76
C THR A 335 -7.54 8.00 6.99
N MET A 336 -7.00 7.31 5.98
CA MET A 336 -7.63 6.41 5.00
C MET A 336 -8.92 5.71 5.46
N ASP A 337 -10.01 6.01 4.76
CA ASP A 337 -11.29 5.32 4.88
C ASP A 337 -11.29 4.08 3.98
N LEU A 338 -10.77 2.98 4.52
CA LEU A 338 -10.65 1.70 3.85
C LEU A 338 -11.70 0.73 4.39
N ASN A 339 -12.40 0.05 3.48
CA ASN A 339 -13.24 -1.09 3.88
C ASN A 339 -12.37 -2.12 4.64
N PRO A 340 -12.74 -2.52 5.87
CA PRO A 340 -11.96 -3.45 6.69
C PRO A 340 -11.61 -4.76 5.99
N CYS A 341 -12.51 -5.27 5.13
CA CYS A 341 -12.27 -6.48 4.35
C CYS A 341 -11.14 -6.27 3.32
N ILE A 342 -11.17 -5.15 2.60
CA ILE A 342 -10.14 -4.80 1.62
C ILE A 342 -8.80 -4.57 2.32
N ALA A 343 -8.80 -3.88 3.47
CA ALA A 343 -7.63 -3.67 4.30
C ALA A 343 -7.00 -5.01 4.74
N PHE A 344 -7.80 -5.94 5.26
CA PHE A 344 -7.34 -7.26 5.70
C PHE A 344 -6.77 -8.09 4.54
N LEU A 345 -7.52 -8.20 3.43
CA LEU A 345 -7.07 -8.94 2.24
C LEU A 345 -5.79 -8.35 1.65
N SER A 346 -5.64 -7.02 1.69
CA SER A 346 -4.42 -6.35 1.23
C SER A 346 -3.21 -6.72 2.07
N VAL A 347 -3.36 -6.78 3.39
CA VAL A 347 -2.28 -7.17 4.31
C VAL A 347 -1.83 -8.60 4.02
N LEU A 348 -2.76 -9.52 3.79
CA LEU A 348 -2.44 -10.89 3.41
C LEU A 348 -1.75 -10.95 2.03
N PHE A 349 -2.30 -10.24 1.04
CA PHE A 349 -1.78 -10.23 -0.32
C PHE A 349 -0.35 -9.65 -0.38
N PHE A 350 -0.14 -8.41 0.05
CA PHE A 350 1.19 -7.80 0.04
C PHE A 350 2.14 -8.48 1.02
N GLY A 351 1.64 -8.99 2.14
CA GLY A 351 2.40 -9.79 3.09
C GLY A 351 2.95 -11.08 2.47
N SER A 352 2.19 -11.74 1.61
CA SER A 352 2.63 -12.96 0.92
C SER A 352 3.70 -12.70 -0.15
N ILE A 353 3.67 -11.54 -0.81
CA ILE A 353 4.58 -11.21 -1.93
C ILE A 353 5.88 -10.60 -1.42
N PHE A 354 5.80 -9.64 -0.50
CA PHE A 354 6.94 -8.85 -0.02
C PHE A 354 7.27 -9.09 1.46
N GLY A 355 6.69 -10.12 2.08
CA GLY A 355 6.92 -10.47 3.48
C GLY A 355 6.40 -9.42 4.45
N ALA A 356 7.07 -9.29 5.61
CA ALA A 356 6.69 -8.35 6.67
C ALA A 356 6.62 -6.89 6.18
N LEU A 357 7.52 -6.50 5.28
CA LEU A 357 7.54 -5.14 4.71
C LEU A 357 6.30 -4.91 3.82
N GLY A 358 5.88 -5.91 3.05
CA GLY A 358 4.64 -5.87 2.28
C GLY A 358 3.39 -5.75 3.14
N ALA A 359 3.29 -6.55 4.20
CA ALA A 359 2.17 -6.48 5.14
C ALA A 359 2.07 -5.10 5.81
N PHE A 360 3.21 -4.52 6.18
CA PHE A 360 3.32 -3.16 6.74
C PHE A 360 2.88 -2.09 5.74
N LEU A 361 3.25 -2.25 4.47
CA LEU A 361 2.92 -1.34 3.37
C LEU A 361 1.51 -1.51 2.79
N ALA A 362 0.79 -2.54 3.20
CA ALA A 362 -0.45 -2.91 2.55
C ALA A 362 -1.51 -1.80 2.61
N LEU A 363 -1.77 -1.23 3.78
CA LEU A 363 -2.81 -0.20 3.91
C LEU A 363 -2.49 1.06 3.10
N PRO A 364 -1.28 1.65 3.20
CA PRO A 364 -0.95 2.83 2.43
C PRO A 364 -0.94 2.58 0.91
N ILE A 365 -0.45 1.41 0.46
CA ILE A 365 -0.49 1.04 -0.97
C ILE A 365 -1.93 0.87 -1.44
N THR A 366 -2.76 0.14 -0.69
CA THR A 366 -4.13 -0.17 -1.09
C THR A 366 -4.98 1.08 -1.21
N ALA A 367 -4.94 2.01 -0.26
CA ALA A 367 -5.72 3.22 -0.44
C ALA A 367 -5.12 4.16 -1.51
N SER A 368 -3.80 4.10 -1.76
CA SER A 368 -3.23 4.79 -2.93
C SER A 368 -3.80 4.24 -4.24
N ILE A 369 -3.95 2.92 -4.35
CA ILE A 369 -4.59 2.25 -5.48
C ILE A 369 -6.07 2.64 -5.54
N GLN A 370 -6.80 2.64 -4.42
CA GLN A 370 -8.21 3.01 -4.38
C GLN A 370 -8.44 4.45 -4.86
N VAL A 371 -7.61 5.41 -4.43
CA VAL A 371 -7.65 6.79 -4.91
C VAL A 371 -7.35 6.86 -6.41
N LEU A 372 -6.32 6.15 -6.88
CA LEU A 372 -5.98 6.08 -8.30
C LEU A 372 -7.15 5.55 -9.12
N LEU A 373 -7.82 4.50 -8.64
CA LEU A 373 -9.01 3.92 -9.27
C LEU A 373 -10.20 4.89 -9.24
N LYS A 374 -10.47 5.55 -8.11
CA LYS A 374 -11.53 6.58 -8.01
C LYS A 374 -11.32 7.75 -8.99
N VAL A 375 -10.07 8.17 -9.18
CA VAL A 375 -9.72 9.28 -10.09
C VAL A 375 -9.74 8.85 -11.56
N SER A 376 -9.43 7.58 -11.84
CA SER A 376 -9.33 7.06 -13.22
C SER A 376 -10.66 6.52 -13.76
N LEU A 377 -11.50 5.94 -12.89
CA LEU A 377 -12.77 5.33 -13.27
C LEU A 377 -13.91 6.36 -13.17
N LYS A 378 -14.75 6.40 -14.20
CA LYS A 378 -15.95 7.24 -14.21
C LYS A 378 -17.00 6.63 -13.29
N GLN A 379 -17.25 7.26 -12.15
CA GLN A 379 -18.34 6.86 -11.25
C GLN A 379 -19.68 7.39 -11.76
N TYR A 380 -20.61 6.47 -12.01
CA TYR A 380 -21.99 6.81 -12.36
C TYR A 380 -22.80 7.03 -11.08
N PRO A 381 -23.69 8.03 -11.04
CA PRO A 381 -24.59 8.21 -9.91
C PRO A 381 -25.44 6.94 -9.76
N LEU A 382 -25.46 6.39 -8.55
CA LEU A 382 -26.27 5.23 -8.21
C LEU A 382 -27.75 5.65 -8.27
N VAL A 383 -28.59 4.80 -8.87
CA VAL A 383 -30.04 4.96 -8.81
C VAL A 383 -30.50 4.43 -7.46
N ASP A 384 -31.12 5.27 -6.64
CA ASP A 384 -31.71 4.86 -5.36
C ASP A 384 -32.92 3.95 -5.63
N VAL A 385 -32.66 2.65 -5.78
CA VAL A 385 -33.69 1.62 -5.86
C VAL A 385 -33.88 1.00 -4.47
N PRO A 386 -35.12 0.80 -4.01
CA PRO A 386 -35.41 0.12 -2.74
C PRO A 386 -34.81 -1.30 -2.65
N LEU A 387 -34.47 -1.91 -3.79
CA LEU A 387 -33.85 -3.23 -3.92
C LEU A 387 -32.37 -3.25 -3.52
N MET A 388 -31.71 -2.09 -3.43
CA MET A 388 -30.29 -1.99 -3.06
C MET A 388 -30.10 -1.86 -1.55
N ASN A 389 -31.16 -1.58 -0.81
CA ASN A 389 -31.15 -1.45 0.64
C ASN A 389 -31.80 -2.67 1.27
N ASP A 390 -31.28 -3.11 2.42
CA ASP A 390 -31.93 -4.14 3.20
C ASP A 390 -33.37 -3.72 3.59
N PRO A 391 -34.31 -4.67 3.71
CA PRO A 391 -35.68 -4.37 4.08
C PRO A 391 -35.72 -3.64 5.43
N THR A 392 -36.41 -2.50 5.48
CA THR A 392 -36.49 -1.69 6.69
C THR A 392 -37.16 -2.47 7.82
N THR A 393 -36.44 -2.63 8.94
CA THR A 393 -36.94 -3.40 10.09
C THR A 393 -38.12 -2.66 10.74
N LYS A 394 -39.31 -3.28 10.79
CA LYS A 394 -40.51 -2.69 11.41
C LYS A 394 -40.38 -2.47 12.93
N LYS A 395 -39.48 -3.19 13.61
CA LYS A 395 -39.18 -3.03 15.05
C LYS A 395 -37.70 -3.20 15.31
N LYS A 396 -37.12 -2.28 16.09
CA LYS A 396 -35.75 -2.40 16.60
C LYS A 396 -35.70 -3.50 17.67
N SER A 397 -34.66 -4.34 17.64
CA SER A 397 -34.42 -5.32 18.71
C SER A 397 -34.05 -4.61 20.02
N LYS A 398 -34.42 -5.16 21.17
CA LYS A 398 -34.04 -4.62 22.50
C LYS A 398 -32.52 -4.46 22.65
N MET A 399 -31.72 -5.27 21.96
CA MET A 399 -30.26 -5.11 21.94
C MET A 399 -29.81 -3.88 21.14
N VAL A 400 -30.51 -3.56 20.05
CA VAL A 400 -30.26 -2.35 19.25
C VAL A 400 -30.70 -1.12 20.02
N GLU A 401 -31.81 -1.18 20.73
CA GLU A 401 -32.29 -0.10 21.59
C GLU A 401 -31.35 0.17 22.77
N ALA A 402 -30.82 -0.90 23.41
CA ALA A 402 -29.80 -0.77 24.44
C ALA A 402 -28.48 -0.17 23.90
N ALA A 403 -28.06 -0.58 22.70
CA ALA A 403 -26.89 -0.01 22.03
C ALA A 403 -27.11 1.48 21.65
N ASP A 404 -28.29 1.83 21.13
CA ASP A 404 -28.68 3.21 20.83
C ASP A 404 -28.69 4.07 22.11
N ALA A 405 -29.18 3.54 23.23
CA ALA A 405 -29.20 4.22 24.51
C ALA A 405 -27.79 4.48 25.07
N ILE A 406 -26.87 3.52 24.97
CA ILE A 406 -25.45 3.69 25.36
C ILE A 406 -24.79 4.74 24.45
N ASN A 407 -25.05 4.66 23.14
CA ASN A 407 -24.53 5.63 22.20
C ASN A 407 -25.00 7.05 22.52
N GLU A 408 -26.28 7.21 22.85
CA GLU A 408 -26.87 8.50 23.19
C GLU A 408 -26.41 9.05 24.54
N HIS A 409 -26.29 8.21 25.58
CA HIS A 409 -26.00 8.67 26.94
C HIS A 409 -24.51 8.69 27.30
N VAL A 410 -23.67 7.91 26.61
CA VAL A 410 -22.24 7.79 26.92
C VAL A 410 -21.37 8.34 25.79
N ILE A 411 -21.64 7.94 24.55
CA ILE A 411 -20.74 8.24 23.41
C ILE A 411 -20.96 9.66 22.90
N LYS A 412 -22.22 10.08 22.66
CA LYS A 412 -22.56 11.44 22.18
C LYS A 412 -22.08 12.57 23.12
N PRO A 413 -22.34 12.56 24.44
CA PRO A 413 -21.91 13.65 25.31
C PRO A 413 -20.39 13.77 25.43
N VAL A 414 -19.65 12.65 25.41
CA VAL A 414 -18.18 12.66 25.37
C VAL A 414 -17.67 13.22 24.05
N GLY A 415 -18.30 12.89 22.93
CA GLY A 415 -17.96 13.45 21.61
C GLY A 415 -18.33 14.93 21.44
N GLU A 416 -19.45 15.39 21.98
CA GLU A 416 -19.93 16.77 21.78
C GLU A 416 -19.17 17.82 22.63
N HIS A 417 -18.60 17.42 23.78
CA HIS A 417 -17.77 18.30 24.61
C HIS A 417 -16.30 18.38 24.16
N ILE A 418 -15.90 17.61 23.13
CA ILE A 418 -14.55 17.64 22.57
C ILE A 418 -14.54 18.49 21.29
N PRO A 419 -13.84 19.64 21.25
CA PRO A 419 -13.69 20.41 20.02
C PRO A 419 -12.91 19.57 18.99
N GLY A 420 -13.59 19.19 17.89
CA GLY A 420 -13.04 18.37 16.79
C GLY A 420 -13.82 17.07 16.52
N ALA A 421 -14.51 16.51 17.53
CA ALA A 421 -15.16 15.20 17.43
C ALA A 421 -16.54 15.19 16.72
N ARG A 422 -16.97 16.31 16.12
CA ARG A 422 -18.27 16.43 15.41
C ARG A 422 -18.39 15.53 14.16
N GLN A 423 -17.34 14.85 13.74
CA GLN A 423 -17.33 14.05 12.50
C GLN A 423 -17.54 12.55 12.71
N ALA A 424 -17.61 12.05 13.94
CA ALA A 424 -17.91 10.64 14.24
C ALA A 424 -19.43 10.34 14.30
N LYS A 425 -20.25 11.10 13.59
CA LYS A 425 -21.72 11.02 13.63
C LYS A 425 -22.22 10.41 12.31
N GLY A 426 -22.33 9.09 12.25
CA GLY A 426 -23.01 8.43 11.14
C GLY A 426 -22.56 6.99 10.92
N SER A 427 -23.52 6.08 10.98
CA SER A 427 -23.42 4.73 10.42
C SER A 427 -22.80 4.80 9.01
N SER A 428 -21.85 3.90 8.72
CA SER A 428 -20.98 3.85 7.53
C SER A 428 -19.99 5.01 7.38
N ALA A 429 -18.73 4.74 7.77
CA ALA A 429 -17.52 5.09 7.03
C ALA A 429 -17.70 6.08 5.86
N HIS A 430 -17.87 7.37 6.13
CA HIS A 430 -17.79 8.42 5.12
C HIS A 430 -17.59 9.78 5.77
N VAL A 431 -16.34 10.11 6.10
CA VAL A 431 -15.89 11.52 6.06
C VAL A 431 -14.59 11.56 5.32
N SER A 432 -14.68 11.79 4.01
CA SER A 432 -13.53 11.84 3.15
C SER A 432 -13.27 13.29 2.74
N PHE A 433 -12.04 13.77 3.01
CA PHE A 433 -11.46 14.91 2.28
C PHE A 433 -11.46 14.64 0.76
N ASP A 434 -11.55 13.36 0.37
CA ASP A 434 -11.62 12.91 -1.00
C ASP A 434 -12.93 13.29 -1.68
N ASP A 435 -14.12 13.10 -1.11
CA ASP A 435 -15.36 13.26 -1.90
C ASP A 435 -15.68 14.72 -2.21
N GLU A 436 -15.41 15.66 -1.30
CA GLU A 436 -15.64 17.10 -1.57
C GLU A 436 -14.57 17.69 -2.50
N ALA A 437 -13.29 17.32 -2.31
CA ALA A 437 -12.22 17.71 -3.22
C ALA A 437 -12.37 17.05 -4.60
N ILE A 438 -12.75 15.77 -4.66
CA ILE A 438 -13.06 15.03 -5.90
C ILE A 438 -14.33 15.60 -6.56
N ALA A 439 -15.34 16.02 -5.80
CA ALA A 439 -16.53 16.67 -6.34
C ALA A 439 -16.23 18.04 -6.96
N GLN A 440 -15.51 18.92 -6.25
CA GLN A 440 -15.04 20.20 -6.80
C GLN A 440 -14.14 19.99 -8.04
N LEU A 441 -13.35 18.92 -8.06
CA LEU A 441 -12.54 18.52 -9.22
C LEU A 441 -13.37 17.93 -10.36
N ARG A 442 -14.43 17.19 -10.08
CA ARG A 442 -15.37 16.67 -11.09
C ARG A 442 -16.04 17.84 -11.79
N GLU A 443 -16.44 18.85 -11.03
CA GLU A 443 -17.00 20.09 -11.58
C GLU A 443 -15.96 20.85 -12.40
N ALA A 444 -14.72 20.97 -11.94
CA ALA A 444 -13.65 21.63 -12.70
C ALA A 444 -13.09 20.83 -13.91
N ALA A 445 -13.26 19.50 -13.94
CA ALA A 445 -12.72 18.63 -14.99
C ALA A 445 -13.78 18.13 -15.99
N TYR A 446 -15.05 18.08 -15.58
CA TYR A 446 -16.19 17.65 -16.40
C TYR A 446 -17.28 18.72 -16.53
N GLY A 447 -17.22 19.84 -15.81
CA GLY A 447 -18.18 20.95 -15.94
C GLY A 447 -18.28 21.51 -17.35
N ASP A 448 -17.15 21.56 -18.08
CA ASP A 448 -17.13 21.93 -19.50
C ASP A 448 -17.76 20.88 -20.42
N ALA A 449 -17.77 19.60 -20.02
CA ALA A 449 -18.39 18.53 -20.81
C ALA A 449 -19.92 18.47 -20.60
N ALA A 450 -20.40 18.83 -19.40
CA ALA A 450 -21.84 18.93 -19.11
C ALA A 450 -22.47 20.23 -19.68
N ALA A 451 -21.67 21.27 -19.90
CA ALA A 451 -22.13 22.50 -20.55
C ALA A 451 -22.50 22.32 -22.05
N ASN A 452 -22.11 21.20 -22.67
CA ASN A 452 -22.34 20.91 -24.09
C ASN A 452 -23.46 19.90 -24.37
N THR A 453 -24.22 19.46 -23.36
CA THR A 453 -25.50 18.77 -23.59
C THR A 453 -26.62 19.80 -23.70
N THR A 454 -27.11 20.00 -24.92
CA THR A 454 -28.29 20.81 -25.25
C THR A 454 -29.47 20.51 -24.32
N PRO A 455 -30.23 21.52 -23.83
CA PRO A 455 -31.34 21.33 -22.88
C PRO A 455 -32.61 20.68 -23.45
N ASP A 456 -32.63 20.27 -24.72
CA ASP A 456 -33.87 19.91 -25.43
C ASP A 456 -34.13 18.39 -25.47
N ALA A 457 -34.05 17.72 -24.32
CA ALA A 457 -34.69 16.42 -24.15
C ALA A 457 -35.83 16.59 -23.13
N PRO A 458 -37.11 16.49 -23.55
CA PRO A 458 -38.24 16.61 -22.63
C PRO A 458 -38.24 15.41 -21.70
N THR A 459 -37.55 15.54 -20.57
CA THR A 459 -37.61 14.58 -19.48
C THR A 459 -38.93 14.84 -18.76
N VAL A 460 -39.95 14.05 -19.10
CA VAL A 460 -41.25 14.10 -18.45
C VAL A 460 -41.06 13.75 -16.98
N ALA A 461 -41.22 14.74 -16.10
CA ALA A 461 -41.21 14.52 -14.67
C ALA A 461 -42.45 13.68 -14.29
N ILE A 462 -42.23 12.46 -13.82
CA ILE A 462 -43.27 11.69 -13.13
C ILE A 462 -43.41 12.29 -11.73
N PRO A 463 -44.58 12.86 -11.36
CA PRO A 463 -44.76 13.46 -10.04
C PRO A 463 -44.63 12.38 -8.94
N LYS A 464 -43.75 12.65 -7.96
CA LYS A 464 -43.38 11.76 -6.83
C LYS A 464 -44.50 11.50 -5.79
N ARG A 465 -45.79 11.60 -6.13
CA ARG A 465 -46.90 11.44 -5.17
C ARG A 465 -48.13 10.69 -5.70
N ILE A 466 -47.96 9.74 -6.62
CA ILE A 466 -49.09 8.90 -7.07
C ILE A 466 -49.30 7.67 -6.17
N LEU A 467 -48.35 7.31 -5.30
CA LEU A 467 -48.48 6.15 -4.40
C LEU A 467 -48.78 6.50 -2.94
N ASP A 468 -48.84 7.78 -2.60
CA ASP A 468 -49.21 8.26 -1.25
C ASP A 468 -50.63 8.86 -1.29
N ALA A 469 -51.62 8.04 -1.63
CA ALA A 469 -53.02 8.37 -1.42
C ALA A 469 -53.82 7.08 -1.17
N ASP A 470 -54.17 6.86 0.11
CA ASP A 470 -55.28 6.02 0.51
C ASP A 470 -56.56 6.50 -0.18
N HIS A 471 -56.87 5.94 -1.34
CA HIS A 471 -58.21 6.02 -1.91
C HIS A 471 -58.56 4.71 -2.60
N HIS A 472 -59.34 3.90 -1.89
CA HIS A 472 -60.20 2.86 -2.45
C HIS A 472 -61.08 3.47 -3.56
N LYS A 473 -60.73 3.21 -4.82
CA LYS A 473 -61.68 3.27 -5.93
C LYS A 473 -61.25 2.23 -6.96
N GLY A 474 -62.04 1.16 -7.04
CA GLY A 474 -61.82 0.07 -7.98
C GLY A 474 -61.76 0.59 -9.41
N LEU A 475 -60.78 0.09 -10.17
CA LEU A 475 -60.79 0.20 -11.61
C LEU A 475 -61.82 -0.81 -12.13
N ASP A 476 -63.06 -0.34 -12.20
CA ASP A 476 -64.13 -0.97 -12.98
C ASP A 476 -63.77 -0.85 -14.46
N GLY A 477 -63.38 -1.96 -15.06
CA GLY A 477 -63.04 -2.02 -16.47
C GLY A 477 -62.23 -3.25 -16.79
N LEU A 478 -62.85 -4.43 -16.60
CA LEU A 478 -62.65 -5.69 -17.33
C LEU A 478 -63.47 -6.79 -16.61
N LYS A 479 -64.79 -6.63 -16.60
CA LYS A 479 -65.76 -7.75 -16.55
C LYS A 479 -66.13 -8.03 -18.01
N GLY A 480 -66.06 -9.22 -18.55
CA GLY A 480 -65.65 -10.52 -18.02
C GLY A 480 -65.78 -11.55 -19.15
N THR A 481 -65.34 -12.77 -18.90
CA THR A 481 -66.17 -13.97 -19.07
C THR A 481 -65.45 -15.09 -18.34
N ASP A 482 -66.20 -15.71 -17.44
CA ASP A 482 -65.79 -16.73 -16.51
C ASP A 482 -65.51 -18.09 -17.19
N ASP A 483 -64.74 -18.88 -16.45
CA ASP A 483 -64.93 -20.32 -16.20
C ASP A 483 -63.94 -21.36 -16.76
N ALA A 484 -63.57 -22.20 -15.80
CA ALA A 484 -63.14 -23.60 -15.88
C ALA A 484 -61.65 -23.92 -16.18
N ALA A 485 -60.94 -24.11 -15.07
CA ALA A 485 -60.37 -25.40 -14.65
C ALA A 485 -59.42 -26.18 -15.59
N ALA A 486 -58.25 -26.42 -15.00
CA ALA A 486 -57.55 -27.70 -14.94
C ALA A 486 -56.63 -28.13 -16.11
N ALA A 487 -55.43 -28.50 -15.65
CA ALA A 487 -54.61 -29.62 -16.09
C ALA A 487 -53.71 -29.46 -17.33
N GLU A 488 -52.43 -29.63 -17.03
CA GLU A 488 -51.46 -30.48 -17.73
C GLU A 488 -50.94 -30.07 -19.12
N GLY A 489 -49.60 -30.08 -19.20
CA GLY A 489 -48.98 -31.02 -20.13
C GLY A 489 -48.44 -30.45 -21.43
N SER A 490 -47.14 -30.17 -21.38
CA SER A 490 -46.13 -30.62 -22.37
C SER A 490 -46.13 -30.10 -23.81
N ALA A 491 -44.89 -29.86 -24.24
CA ALA A 491 -44.32 -30.07 -25.57
C ALA A 491 -44.42 -28.93 -26.59
N SER A 492 -43.23 -28.47 -26.99
CA SER A 492 -42.83 -27.73 -28.20
C SER A 492 -43.14 -28.52 -29.50
N PRO A 493 -42.64 -28.12 -30.70
CA PRO A 493 -42.14 -26.84 -31.24
C PRO A 493 -42.77 -26.54 -32.65
N GLU A 494 -42.10 -25.68 -33.45
CA GLU A 494 -42.25 -25.51 -34.93
C GLU A 494 -43.48 -24.70 -35.37
N ASP A 495 -43.48 -23.85 -36.40
CA ASP A 495 -42.54 -23.45 -37.46
C ASP A 495 -43.14 -22.20 -38.14
N ALA A 496 -42.27 -21.40 -38.79
CA ALA A 496 -42.49 -20.60 -40.03
C ALA A 496 -43.71 -19.61 -40.09
N ASP A 497 -43.78 -18.53 -40.87
CA ASP A 497 -43.06 -18.10 -42.06
C ASP A 497 -43.49 -16.64 -42.40
N MET A 498 -42.69 -15.99 -43.25
CA MET A 498 -43.08 -15.02 -44.30
C MET A 498 -43.67 -13.61 -43.95
N SER A 499 -42.79 -12.60 -43.97
CA SER A 499 -42.63 -11.45 -44.92
C SER A 499 -43.87 -10.74 -45.60
N PRO A 500 -43.68 -9.60 -46.32
CA PRO A 500 -43.76 -8.20 -45.84
C PRO A 500 -44.61 -7.30 -46.80
N ASP A 501 -44.26 -6.00 -46.92
CA ASP A 501 -44.73 -4.98 -47.91
C ASP A 501 -45.92 -4.07 -47.46
N GLU A 502 -46.06 -2.79 -47.81
CA GLU A 502 -45.42 -1.87 -48.77
C GLU A 502 -45.93 -0.42 -48.53
N GLY A 503 -45.20 0.61 -49.02
CA GLY A 503 -45.71 1.94 -49.48
C GLY A 503 -46.24 2.94 -48.43
N ASP A 504 -46.27 4.27 -48.60
CA ASP A 504 -46.03 5.25 -49.67
C ASP A 504 -46.14 6.63 -48.95
N GLY A 505 -45.33 7.67 -49.18
CA GLY A 505 -45.57 8.64 -50.26
C GLY A 505 -45.95 10.06 -49.75
N ALA A 506 -45.31 11.09 -50.33
CA ALA A 506 -45.79 12.48 -50.55
C ALA A 506 -45.73 13.59 -49.45
N ARG A 507 -44.58 14.28 -49.39
CA ARG A 507 -44.32 15.70 -49.77
C ARG A 507 -45.45 16.75 -49.78
N VAL A 508 -45.28 17.89 -49.07
CA VAL A 508 -45.69 19.26 -49.51
C VAL A 508 -44.71 20.35 -48.98
N LYS A 509 -44.53 21.41 -49.78
CA LYS A 509 -43.55 22.52 -49.75
C LYS A 509 -44.06 23.83 -49.11
N HIS A 510 -43.10 24.75 -48.89
CA HIS A 510 -43.15 26.24 -48.92
C HIS A 510 -43.70 26.96 -47.68
N GLY A 511 -43.19 28.12 -47.24
CA GLY A 511 -42.22 29.04 -47.82
C GLY A 511 -41.87 30.21 -46.85
N ARG A 512 -40.89 31.02 -47.29
CA ARG A 512 -40.35 32.28 -46.71
C ARG A 512 -41.43 33.28 -46.23
N THR A 513 -41.12 34.08 -45.20
CA THR A 513 -40.63 35.48 -45.32
C THR A 513 -40.38 36.15 -43.96
N SER A 514 -39.39 37.04 -43.96
CA SER A 514 -39.01 38.06 -42.98
C SER A 514 -40.15 39.02 -42.59
N ASP A 515 -40.21 39.49 -41.33
CA ASP A 515 -39.97 40.93 -41.06
C ASP A 515 -39.85 41.29 -39.55
N ASN A 516 -39.24 42.46 -39.40
CA ASN A 516 -38.75 43.22 -38.25
C ASN A 516 -39.80 43.57 -37.16
N ARG A 517 -39.43 43.50 -35.87
CA ARG A 517 -39.90 44.45 -34.82
C ARG A 517 -39.09 44.34 -33.52
N LYS A 518 -38.40 45.43 -33.18
CA LYS A 518 -37.99 45.77 -31.82
C LYS A 518 -39.25 46.08 -31.00
N SER A 519 -39.39 45.44 -29.85
CA SER A 519 -40.16 45.96 -28.72
C SER A 519 -39.44 45.55 -27.44
N ASP A 520 -38.99 46.56 -26.71
CA ASP A 520 -38.59 46.46 -25.31
C ASP A 520 -39.72 45.78 -24.52
N ASP A 521 -39.42 44.67 -23.86
CA ASP A 521 -40.20 44.25 -22.70
C ASP A 521 -39.24 43.71 -21.62
N LYS A 522 -39.25 44.40 -20.48
CA LYS A 522 -38.43 44.10 -19.31
C LYS A 522 -39.01 42.87 -18.64
N ASN A 523 -38.36 41.73 -18.78
CA ASN A 523 -38.67 40.54 -18.00
C ASN A 523 -38.23 40.75 -16.52
N PRO A 524 -39.15 40.74 -15.54
CA PRO A 524 -38.81 40.97 -14.13
C PRO A 524 -38.13 39.78 -13.43
N ASN A 525 -37.81 38.69 -14.13
CA ASN A 525 -37.17 37.50 -13.56
C ASN A 525 -35.76 37.21 -14.14
N ASN A 526 -34.89 38.22 -14.17
CA ASN A 526 -33.46 38.01 -14.48
C ASN A 526 -32.61 38.09 -13.19
N PRO A 527 -32.04 36.98 -12.69
CA PRO A 527 -31.26 36.94 -11.45
C PRO A 527 -29.84 37.56 -11.56
N ARG A 528 -29.54 38.31 -12.63
CA ARG A 528 -28.23 38.98 -12.83
C ARG A 528 -28.20 40.48 -12.54
N SER A 529 -29.24 41.07 -11.93
CA SER A 529 -29.28 42.50 -11.61
C SER A 529 -28.61 42.91 -10.28
N HIS A 530 -28.07 41.98 -9.50
CA HIS A 530 -27.57 42.25 -8.13
C HIS A 530 -26.08 41.99 -7.89
N TRP A 531 -25.22 42.18 -8.91
CA TRP A 531 -23.77 42.20 -8.69
C TRP A 531 -23.12 43.32 -9.51
N ARG A 532 -22.70 44.37 -8.83
CA ARG A 532 -21.66 45.31 -9.26
C ARG A 532 -20.55 45.29 -8.23
#